data_AF-A0A2J6X4K8-F1
#
_entry.id   AF-A0A2J6X4K8-F1
#
_cell.length_a   1.000
_cell.length_b   1.000
_cell.length_c   1.000
_cell.angle_alpha   90.00
_cell.angle_beta   90.00
_cell.angle_gamma   90.00
#
_symmetry.space_group_name_H-M   'P 1'
#
loop_
_entity.id
_entity.type
_entity.pdbx_description
1 polymer ?
#
loop_
_entity_poly.entity_id
_entity_poly.type
_entity_poly.pdbx_seq_one_letter_code
_entity_poly.pdbx_strand_id
1 'polypeptide(L)'
;KELFNVMIIDTAGRLQIDEPLMQELEQIEMRVHPTERLLVVDAMTGQEAVRVAETFNQRVKLTGVVMTKMDGDARGGAALSVRAVTGVPIKFLSTGEKVDGNTLEVFHPDRLASRILGMGDVLSLIERAEQLYDAEQAKKMQKRLSKGEFDFEDFLTSLHQMRKLGPLQQIIAMIPGLNQLARNEELLDERHVKRVEAIIYSMTPEERRRPEIIKGSRRKRIARGSGTSEEEVSQLIKQFQQTQRMMKQIAGKAGKGRGGIDPNELLRRLR
;
A
#
# COMPACT_ATOMS: atom_id res chain seq x y z
N LYS A 1 -7.85 41.75 -2.15
CA LYS A 1 -6.52 41.11 -2.15
C LYS A 1 -6.69 39.75 -1.52
N GLU A 2 -6.37 38.68 -2.24
CA GLU A 2 -6.34 37.33 -1.67
C GLU A 2 -5.04 37.16 -0.88
N LEU A 3 -5.11 36.50 0.28
CA LEU A 3 -3.96 36.22 1.13
C LEU A 3 -3.61 34.75 0.97
N PHE A 4 -2.43 34.48 0.41
CA PHE A 4 -1.90 33.12 0.24
C PHE A 4 -0.76 32.89 1.23
N ASN A 5 -0.75 31.72 1.88
CA ASN A 5 0.34 31.32 2.77
C ASN A 5 1.50 30.64 2.02
N VAL A 6 1.20 29.98 0.90
CA VAL A 6 2.16 29.24 0.08
C VAL A 6 1.93 29.62 -1.38
N MET A 7 3.01 29.94 -2.07
CA MET A 7 3.01 30.20 -3.51
C MET A 7 3.99 29.22 -4.16
N ILE A 8 3.49 28.46 -5.13
CA ILE A 8 4.30 27.55 -5.94
C ILE A 8 4.44 28.19 -7.32
N ILE A 9 5.68 28.41 -7.75
CA ILE A 9 6.00 28.94 -9.07
C ILE A 9 6.61 27.80 -9.87
N ASP A 10 5.83 27.28 -10.80
CA ASP A 10 6.32 26.31 -11.77
C ASP A 10 7.07 27.05 -12.89
N THR A 11 8.20 26.52 -13.31
CA THR A 11 9.03 27.13 -14.36
C THR A 11 9.23 26.14 -15.50
N ALA A 12 9.51 26.63 -16.70
CA ALA A 12 9.74 25.76 -17.84
C ALA A 12 10.85 24.72 -17.55
N GLY A 13 10.70 23.51 -18.12
CA GLY A 13 11.76 22.51 -18.11
C GLY A 13 12.94 22.99 -18.93
N ARG A 14 14.15 22.90 -18.36
CA ARG A 14 15.37 23.45 -18.98
C ARG A 14 16.42 22.36 -19.08
N LEU A 15 17.07 22.27 -20.24
CA LEU A 15 18.29 21.51 -20.39
C LEU A 15 19.44 22.31 -19.77
N GLN A 16 20.35 21.62 -19.07
CA GLN A 16 21.51 22.24 -18.40
C GLN A 16 22.40 23.05 -19.34
N ILE A 17 22.31 22.78 -20.65
CA ILE A 17 23.10 23.38 -21.72
C ILE A 17 22.47 24.65 -22.33
N ASP A 18 21.25 25.02 -21.92
CA ASP A 18 20.54 26.17 -22.46
C ASP A 18 20.82 27.44 -21.64
N GLU A 19 21.88 28.15 -22.04
CA GLU A 19 22.37 29.35 -21.36
C GLU A 19 21.32 30.49 -21.25
N PRO A 20 20.59 30.85 -22.33
CA PRO A 20 19.49 31.83 -22.24
C PRO A 20 18.44 31.46 -21.18
N LEU A 21 18.03 30.20 -21.14
CA LEU A 21 17.00 29.75 -20.19
C LEU A 21 17.51 29.75 -18.74
N MET A 22 18.79 29.46 -18.51
CA MET A 22 19.38 29.57 -17.17
C MET A 22 19.49 31.02 -16.70
N GLN A 23 19.82 31.95 -17.59
CA GLN A 23 19.83 33.39 -17.26
C GLN A 23 18.44 33.90 -16.91
N GLU A 24 17.40 33.45 -17.62
CA GLU A 24 16.01 33.76 -17.28
C GLU A 24 15.67 33.26 -15.86
N LEU A 25 16.08 32.03 -15.50
CA LEU A 25 15.84 31.49 -14.18
C LEU A 25 16.52 32.30 -13.07
N GLU A 26 17.77 32.72 -13.29
CA GLU A 26 18.50 33.60 -12.37
C GLU A 26 17.78 34.95 -12.21
N GLN A 27 17.23 35.52 -13.29
CA GLN A 27 16.45 36.75 -13.22
C GLN A 27 15.15 36.58 -12.43
N ILE A 28 14.46 35.44 -12.58
CA ILE A 28 13.25 35.12 -11.79
C ILE A 28 13.61 35.02 -10.31
N GLU A 29 14.69 34.30 -9.97
CA GLU A 29 15.16 34.12 -8.60
C GLU A 29 15.48 35.47 -7.93
N MET A 30 16.23 36.33 -8.63
CA MET A 30 16.60 37.66 -8.15
C MET A 30 15.40 38.60 -7.94
N ARG A 31 14.28 38.36 -8.63
CA ARG A 31 13.09 39.23 -8.53
C ARG A 31 12.08 38.72 -7.51
N VAL A 32 11.95 37.41 -7.37
CA VAL A 32 10.97 36.77 -6.50
C VAL A 32 11.50 36.53 -5.09
N HIS A 33 12.81 36.33 -4.94
CA HIS A 33 13.46 35.96 -3.67
C HIS A 33 12.79 34.74 -2.99
N PRO A 34 12.71 33.59 -3.68
CA PRO A 34 12.00 32.42 -3.17
C PRO A 34 12.68 31.86 -1.90
N THR A 35 11.88 31.52 -0.89
CA THR A 35 12.37 30.84 0.31
C THR A 35 12.88 29.43 0.00
N GLU A 36 12.25 28.76 -0.97
CA GLU A 36 12.55 27.39 -1.36
C GLU A 36 12.76 27.30 -2.86
N ARG A 37 13.84 26.62 -3.27
CA ARG A 37 14.21 26.35 -4.66
C ARG A 37 14.39 24.84 -4.79
N LEU A 38 13.35 24.21 -5.32
CA LEU A 38 13.26 22.76 -5.45
C LEU A 38 13.58 22.35 -6.88
N LEU A 39 14.61 21.55 -7.07
CA LEU A 39 14.88 20.92 -8.35
C LEU A 39 14.15 19.59 -8.42
N VAL A 40 13.39 19.38 -9.50
CA VAL A 40 12.72 18.12 -9.79
C VAL A 40 13.59 17.30 -10.73
N VAL A 41 14.01 16.10 -10.32
CA VAL A 41 14.84 15.21 -11.12
C VAL A 41 14.22 13.82 -11.23
N ASP A 42 14.39 13.21 -12.40
CA ASP A 42 13.94 11.85 -12.68
C ASP A 42 14.98 10.84 -12.17
N ALA A 43 14.56 9.93 -11.29
CA ALA A 43 15.42 8.91 -10.71
C ALA A 43 15.99 7.92 -11.74
N MET A 44 15.31 7.72 -12.87
CA MET A 44 15.74 6.81 -13.94
C MET A 44 16.94 7.36 -14.73
N THR A 45 17.18 8.67 -14.70
CA THR A 45 18.25 9.32 -15.47
C THR A 45 19.65 9.09 -14.89
N GLY A 46 19.75 8.49 -13.71
CA GLY A 46 21.00 7.99 -13.16
C GLY A 46 22.06 9.08 -12.95
N GLN A 47 23.18 8.97 -13.68
CA GLN A 47 24.30 9.92 -13.60
C GLN A 47 23.94 11.31 -14.16
N GLU A 48 22.98 11.39 -15.06
CA GLU A 48 22.58 12.67 -15.64
C GLU A 48 21.88 13.55 -14.60
N ALA A 49 21.05 12.96 -13.73
CA ALA A 49 20.44 13.68 -12.59
C ALA A 49 21.48 14.38 -11.71
N VAL A 50 22.65 13.75 -11.52
CA VAL A 50 23.75 14.30 -10.71
C VAL A 50 24.31 15.56 -11.34
N ARG A 51 24.56 15.54 -12.65
CA ARG A 51 25.06 16.70 -13.41
C ARG A 51 24.05 17.83 -13.43
N VAL A 52 22.76 17.52 -13.64
CA VAL A 52 21.67 18.51 -13.57
C VAL A 52 21.70 19.18 -12.20
N ALA A 53 21.68 18.38 -11.14
CA ALA A 53 21.62 18.91 -9.79
C ALA A 53 22.85 19.76 -9.45
N GLU A 54 24.03 19.36 -9.88
CA GLU A 54 25.26 20.14 -9.70
C GLU A 54 25.20 21.50 -10.42
N THR A 55 24.88 21.50 -11.71
CA THR A 55 24.82 22.72 -12.53
C THR A 55 23.79 23.72 -11.99
N PHE A 56 22.58 23.25 -11.67
CA PHE A 56 21.54 24.09 -11.10
C PHE A 56 21.92 24.60 -9.70
N ASN A 57 22.54 23.76 -8.87
CA ASN A 57 22.97 24.19 -7.53
C ASN A 57 24.09 25.24 -7.58
N GLN A 58 24.97 25.19 -8.60
CA GLN A 58 25.99 26.21 -8.77
C GLN A 58 25.39 27.59 -9.10
N ARG A 59 24.38 27.63 -9.97
CA ARG A 59 23.77 28.89 -10.45
C ARG A 59 22.74 29.47 -9.51
N VAL A 60 21.74 28.67 -9.11
CA VAL A 60 20.58 29.17 -8.35
C VAL A 60 20.53 28.65 -6.92
N LYS A 61 21.56 27.95 -6.44
CA LYS A 61 21.74 27.48 -5.04
C LYS A 61 20.52 26.77 -4.47
N LEU A 62 20.29 25.53 -4.89
CA LEU A 62 19.10 24.77 -4.53
C LEU A 62 18.97 24.57 -3.01
N THR A 63 17.74 24.62 -2.50
CA THR A 63 17.44 24.33 -1.09
C THR A 63 16.92 22.92 -0.90
N GLY A 64 16.46 22.28 -1.97
CA GLY A 64 15.97 20.91 -1.93
C GLY A 64 15.89 20.27 -3.30
N VAL A 65 15.81 18.95 -3.31
CA VAL A 65 15.57 18.14 -4.50
C VAL A 65 14.30 17.29 -4.30
N VAL A 66 13.53 17.15 -5.37
CA VAL A 66 12.39 16.23 -5.48
C VAL A 66 12.77 15.15 -6.49
N MET A 67 12.79 13.89 -6.06
CA MET A 67 13.06 12.76 -6.96
C MET A 67 11.75 12.18 -7.47
N THR A 68 11.58 12.06 -8.78
CA THR A 68 10.37 11.47 -9.40
C THR A 68 10.66 10.08 -9.98
N LYS A 69 9.59 9.35 -10.32
CA LYS A 69 9.64 8.01 -10.91
C LYS A 69 10.41 6.98 -10.06
N MET A 70 10.25 7.10 -8.74
CA MET A 70 10.87 6.21 -7.75
C MET A 70 10.19 4.84 -7.64
N ASP A 71 9.12 4.61 -8.41
CA ASP A 71 8.38 3.36 -8.58
C ASP A 71 9.01 2.42 -9.63
N GLY A 72 9.90 2.93 -10.48
CA GLY A 72 10.65 2.12 -11.44
C GLY A 72 11.81 1.34 -10.84
N ASP A 73 12.51 0.56 -11.67
CA ASP A 73 13.71 -0.23 -11.31
C ASP A 73 14.92 0.60 -10.85
N ALA A 74 14.78 1.92 -10.76
CA ALA A 74 15.82 2.82 -10.28
C ALA A 74 16.06 2.54 -8.79
N ARG A 75 17.10 1.74 -8.49
CA ARG A 75 17.54 1.33 -7.14
C ARG A 75 18.11 2.48 -6.29
N GLY A 76 17.51 3.67 -6.30
CA GLY A 76 17.85 4.81 -5.43
C GLY A 76 19.26 5.40 -5.58
N GLY A 77 20.13 4.85 -6.44
CA GLY A 77 21.52 5.28 -6.58
C GLY A 77 21.67 6.72 -7.10
N ALA A 78 20.72 7.20 -7.91
CA ALA A 78 20.68 8.59 -8.36
C ALA A 78 20.46 9.55 -7.18
N ALA A 79 19.53 9.21 -6.27
CA ALA A 79 19.26 10.01 -5.06
C ALA A 79 20.51 10.08 -4.15
N LEU A 80 21.19 8.96 -3.95
CA LEU A 80 22.43 8.94 -3.17
C LEU A 80 23.52 9.82 -3.81
N SER A 81 23.71 9.69 -5.12
CA SER A 81 24.72 10.43 -5.86
C SER A 81 24.44 11.94 -5.87
N VAL A 82 23.19 12.35 -6.11
CA VAL A 82 22.78 13.76 -6.06
C VAL A 82 23.08 14.36 -4.69
N ARG A 83 22.69 13.67 -3.60
CA ARG A 83 22.97 14.13 -2.24
C ARG A 83 24.46 14.22 -1.95
N ALA A 84 25.23 13.20 -2.35
CA ALA A 84 26.67 13.12 -2.09
C ALA A 84 27.47 14.21 -2.82
N VAL A 85 27.11 14.51 -4.07
CA VAL A 85 27.82 15.48 -4.92
C VAL A 85 27.37 16.91 -4.61
N THR A 86 26.07 17.16 -4.55
CA THR A 86 25.56 18.54 -4.43
C THR A 86 25.47 19.05 -3.00
N GLY A 87 25.40 18.15 -2.01
CA GLY A 87 25.12 18.52 -0.62
C GLY A 87 23.74 19.11 -0.40
N VAL A 88 22.83 19.04 -1.37
CA VAL A 88 21.44 19.51 -1.27
C VAL A 88 20.55 18.41 -0.68
N PRO A 89 19.64 18.70 0.26
CA PRO A 89 18.77 17.67 0.83
C PRO A 89 17.68 17.24 -0.16
N ILE A 90 17.37 15.94 -0.18
CA ILE A 90 16.18 15.45 -0.88
C ILE A 90 15.00 15.65 0.07
N LYS A 91 13.95 16.31 -0.41
CA LYS A 91 12.77 16.66 0.41
C LYS A 91 11.59 15.73 0.15
N PHE A 92 11.38 15.36 -1.11
CA PHE A 92 10.25 14.54 -1.51
C PHE A 92 10.65 13.48 -2.54
N LEU A 93 9.91 12.37 -2.53
CA LEU A 93 9.96 11.32 -3.53
C LEU A 93 8.59 11.22 -4.20
N SER A 94 8.56 10.94 -5.50
CA SER A 94 7.33 10.63 -6.22
C SER A 94 7.39 9.25 -6.87
N THR A 95 6.34 8.46 -6.66
CA THR A 95 6.23 7.04 -7.04
C THR A 95 5.06 6.78 -8.01
N GLY A 96 4.67 7.76 -8.81
CA GLY A 96 3.57 7.62 -9.76
C GLY A 96 3.18 8.94 -10.42
N GLU A 97 2.14 8.89 -11.24
CA GLU A 97 1.69 10.01 -12.07
C GLU A 97 0.44 10.73 -11.53
N LYS A 98 -0.24 10.13 -10.54
CA LYS A 98 -1.50 10.66 -10.03
C LYS A 98 -1.27 11.77 -9.03
N VAL A 99 -2.15 12.78 -9.03
CA VAL A 99 -2.17 13.81 -7.99
C VAL A 99 -2.95 13.28 -6.78
N ASP A 100 -2.40 12.30 -6.09
CA ASP A 100 -2.96 11.76 -4.85
C ASP A 100 -1.92 11.76 -3.71
N GLY A 101 -2.42 11.65 -2.47
CA GLY A 101 -1.59 11.71 -1.26
C GLY A 101 -0.59 10.56 -1.10
N ASN A 102 -0.66 9.54 -1.98
CA ASN A 102 0.24 8.40 -1.97
C ASN A 102 1.35 8.53 -3.04
N THR A 103 1.23 9.50 -3.94
CA THR A 103 2.14 9.65 -5.08
C THR A 103 3.30 10.60 -4.79
N LEU A 104 3.16 11.54 -3.86
CA LEU A 104 4.23 12.44 -3.41
C LEU A 104 4.46 12.24 -1.91
N GLU A 105 5.57 11.59 -1.57
CA GLU A 105 5.94 11.23 -0.20
C GLU A 105 7.09 12.10 0.30
N VAL A 106 7.12 12.38 1.61
CA VAL A 106 8.29 12.98 2.27
C VAL A 106 9.47 12.03 2.18
N PHE A 107 10.65 12.56 1.89
CA PHE A 107 11.87 11.76 1.82
C PHE A 107 12.31 11.28 3.21
N HIS A 108 12.46 9.96 3.35
CA HIS A 108 13.03 9.31 4.53
C HIS A 108 14.24 8.45 4.13
N PRO A 109 15.46 8.79 4.57
CA PRO A 109 16.68 8.04 4.22
C PRO A 109 16.60 6.55 4.54
N ASP A 110 16.04 6.20 5.70
CA ASP A 110 15.95 4.81 6.17
C ASP A 110 15.06 3.95 5.25
N ARG A 111 13.98 4.53 4.72
CA ARG A 111 13.08 3.87 3.77
C ARG A 111 13.76 3.65 2.43
N LEU A 112 14.49 4.65 1.93
CA LEU A 112 15.25 4.50 0.68
C LEU A 112 16.34 3.43 0.85
N ALA A 113 17.13 3.48 1.93
CA ALA A 113 18.16 2.49 2.22
C ALA A 113 17.57 1.07 2.29
N SER A 114 16.42 0.91 2.96
CA SER A 114 15.71 -0.37 3.03
C SER A 114 15.29 -0.86 1.65
N ARG A 115 14.72 0.00 0.79
CA ARG A 115 14.37 -0.34 -0.61
C ARG A 115 15.59 -0.79 -1.42
N ILE A 116 16.73 -0.09 -1.29
CA ILE A 116 17.98 -0.43 -1.98
C ILE A 116 18.53 -1.78 -1.52
N LEU A 117 18.51 -2.03 -0.21
CA LEU A 117 19.01 -3.27 0.39
C LEU A 117 18.06 -4.47 0.21
N GLY A 118 16.92 -4.28 -0.46
CA GLY A 118 15.88 -5.32 -0.60
C GLY A 118 15.19 -5.66 0.73
N MET A 119 15.44 -4.89 1.79
CA MET A 119 14.81 -5.01 3.11
C MET A 119 13.54 -4.15 3.25
N GLY A 120 13.20 -3.38 2.22
CA GLY A 120 12.04 -2.48 2.18
C GLY A 120 10.72 -3.19 2.48
N ASP A 121 10.65 -4.48 2.17
CA ASP A 121 9.48 -5.31 2.46
C ASP A 121 9.29 -5.55 3.95
N VAL A 122 10.37 -5.71 4.73
CA VAL A 122 10.25 -6.06 6.16
C VAL A 122 9.80 -4.87 6.99
N LEU A 123 10.37 -3.68 6.75
CA LEU A 123 9.99 -2.49 7.52
C LEU A 123 8.59 -2.00 7.16
N SER A 124 8.22 -2.04 5.88
CA SER A 124 6.85 -1.70 5.47
C SER A 124 5.84 -2.79 5.86
N LEU A 125 6.25 -4.07 5.96
CA LEU A 125 5.47 -5.12 6.62
C LEU A 125 5.28 -4.83 8.11
N ILE A 126 6.29 -4.31 8.81
CA ILE A 126 6.20 -3.95 10.23
C ILE A 126 5.32 -2.71 10.41
N GLU A 127 5.51 -1.65 9.63
CA GLU A 127 4.67 -0.44 9.69
C GLU A 127 3.21 -0.75 9.32
N ARG A 128 2.97 -1.58 8.29
CA ARG A 128 1.62 -2.06 7.95
C ARG A 128 1.08 -3.00 9.01
N ALA A 129 1.88 -3.89 9.58
CA ALA A 129 1.46 -4.75 10.68
C ALA A 129 1.11 -3.94 11.93
N GLU A 130 1.87 -2.91 12.28
CA GLU A 130 1.60 -2.02 13.40
C GLU A 130 0.33 -1.19 13.16
N GLN A 131 0.07 -0.73 11.93
CA GLN A 131 -1.20 -0.07 11.57
C GLN A 131 -2.40 -1.03 11.54
N LEU A 132 -2.17 -2.32 11.32
CA LEU A 132 -3.20 -3.37 11.31
C LEU A 132 -3.44 -3.99 12.68
N TYR A 133 -2.51 -3.87 13.61
CA TYR A 133 -2.61 -4.41 14.97
C TYR A 133 -3.34 -3.44 15.89
N ASP A 134 -4.65 -3.35 15.71
CA ASP A 134 -5.53 -2.98 16.82
C ASP A 134 -5.54 -4.17 17.80
N ALA A 135 -4.68 -4.11 18.82
CA ALA A 135 -4.50 -5.17 19.81
C ALA A 135 -5.81 -5.57 20.51
N GLU A 136 -6.79 -4.67 20.55
CA GLU A 136 -8.16 -4.94 21.02
C GLU A 136 -8.95 -5.80 20.03
N GLN A 137 -8.92 -5.49 18.73
CA GLN A 137 -9.61 -6.27 17.69
C GLN A 137 -8.99 -7.65 17.53
N ALA A 138 -7.66 -7.74 17.54
CA ALA A 138 -6.95 -9.02 17.48
C ALA A 138 -7.35 -9.94 18.65
N LYS A 139 -7.45 -9.40 19.88
CA LYS A 139 -7.91 -10.14 21.06
C LYS A 139 -9.38 -10.55 20.97
N LYS A 140 -10.27 -9.69 20.46
CA LYS A 140 -11.70 -10.01 20.27
C LYS A 140 -11.87 -11.10 19.22
N MET A 141 -11.18 -10.98 18.10
CA MET A 141 -11.18 -11.96 17.02
C MET A 141 -10.61 -13.30 17.50
N GLN A 142 -9.50 -13.30 18.24
CA GLN A 142 -8.91 -14.50 18.86
C GLN A 142 -9.87 -15.18 19.83
N LYS A 143 -10.58 -14.42 20.68
CA LYS A 143 -11.61 -14.96 21.59
C LYS A 143 -12.76 -15.61 20.81
N ARG A 144 -13.28 -14.97 19.74
CA ARG A 144 -14.35 -15.54 18.91
C ARG A 144 -13.91 -16.78 18.14
N LEU A 145 -12.70 -16.76 17.57
CA LEU A 145 -12.05 -17.91 16.92
C LEU A 145 -11.89 -19.10 17.88
N SER A 146 -11.43 -18.84 19.12
CA SER A 146 -11.27 -19.87 20.15
C SER A 146 -12.59 -20.51 20.58
N LYS A 147 -13.70 -19.76 20.48
CA LYS A 147 -15.06 -20.24 20.73
C LYS A 147 -15.70 -20.92 19.50
N GLY A 148 -15.04 -20.90 18.34
CA GLY A 148 -15.56 -21.47 17.10
C GLY A 148 -16.74 -20.69 16.49
N GLU A 149 -16.94 -19.45 16.93
CA GLU A 149 -18.02 -18.55 16.53
C GLU A 149 -17.57 -17.65 15.38
N PHE A 150 -17.27 -18.25 14.23
CA PHE A 150 -16.99 -17.53 12.99
C PHE A 150 -18.26 -17.47 12.14
N ASP A 151 -18.78 -16.26 11.93
CA ASP A 151 -20.02 -15.98 11.19
C ASP A 151 -19.78 -15.11 9.93
N PHE A 152 -20.84 -14.79 9.18
CA PHE A 152 -20.70 -13.99 7.95
C PHE A 152 -20.30 -12.52 8.20
N GLU A 153 -20.52 -11.98 9.41
CA GLU A 153 -20.06 -10.62 9.77
C GLU A 153 -18.55 -10.59 9.97
N ASP A 154 -18.00 -11.63 10.61
CA ASP A 154 -16.55 -11.82 10.73
C ASP A 154 -15.91 -12.03 9.35
N PHE A 155 -16.59 -12.77 8.47
CA PHE A 155 -16.15 -12.97 7.08
C PHE A 155 -16.16 -11.68 6.27
N LEU A 156 -17.21 -10.85 6.37
CA LEU A 156 -17.25 -9.52 5.75
C LEU A 156 -16.14 -8.61 6.27
N THR A 157 -15.93 -8.59 7.58
CA THR A 157 -14.86 -7.79 8.20
C THR A 157 -13.49 -8.19 7.67
N SER A 158 -13.25 -9.50 7.53
CA SER A 158 -12.02 -10.05 6.95
C SER A 158 -11.85 -9.65 5.48
N LEU A 159 -12.93 -9.67 4.69
CA LEU A 159 -12.93 -9.22 3.29
C LEU A 159 -12.60 -7.73 3.16
N HIS A 160 -13.20 -6.88 4.00
CA HIS A 160 -12.90 -5.44 4.01
C HIS A 160 -11.45 -5.15 4.44
N GLN A 161 -10.92 -5.90 5.41
CA GLN A 161 -9.51 -5.79 5.81
C GLN A 161 -8.57 -6.19 4.67
N MET A 162 -8.89 -7.27 3.94
CA MET A 162 -8.14 -7.66 2.75
C MET A 162 -8.21 -6.60 1.63
N ARG A 163 -9.35 -5.92 1.44
CA ARG A 163 -9.44 -4.79 0.50
C ARG A 163 -8.57 -3.60 0.89
N LYS A 164 -8.46 -3.30 2.19
CA LYS A 164 -7.61 -2.20 2.70
C LYS A 164 -6.13 -2.44 2.46
N LEU A 165 -5.71 -3.70 2.29
CA LEU A 165 -4.33 -4.09 2.06
C LEU A 165 -3.86 -3.89 0.60
N GLY A 166 -4.73 -3.41 -0.29
CA GLY A 166 -4.41 -3.18 -1.70
C GLY A 166 -4.48 -4.46 -2.54
N PRO A 167 -4.03 -4.44 -3.79
CA PRO A 167 -4.12 -5.59 -4.68
C PRO A 167 -3.33 -6.76 -4.09
N LEU A 168 -4.04 -7.81 -3.68
CA LEU A 168 -3.46 -9.08 -3.18
C LEU A 168 -2.36 -9.64 -4.10
N GLN A 169 -2.41 -9.29 -5.39
CA GLN A 169 -1.39 -9.57 -6.40
C GLN A 169 0.01 -9.10 -5.98
N GLN A 170 0.14 -7.90 -5.39
CA GLN A 170 1.42 -7.36 -4.95
C GLN A 170 1.97 -8.10 -3.73
N ILE A 171 1.10 -8.47 -2.78
CA ILE A 171 1.49 -9.21 -1.58
C ILE A 171 1.89 -10.66 -1.92
N ILE A 172 1.16 -11.31 -2.84
CA ILE A 172 1.45 -12.70 -3.26
C ILE A 172 2.72 -12.74 -4.13
N ALA A 173 2.97 -11.73 -4.97
CA ALA A 173 4.20 -11.61 -5.77
C ALA A 173 5.47 -11.42 -4.91
N MET A 174 5.31 -10.99 -3.65
CA MET A 174 6.41 -10.79 -2.70
C MET A 174 6.79 -12.05 -1.91
N ILE A 175 6.06 -13.16 -2.03
CA ILE A 175 6.36 -14.41 -1.31
C ILE A 175 7.07 -15.41 -2.24
N PRO A 176 8.36 -15.74 -2.00
CA PRO A 176 9.08 -16.71 -2.82
C PRO A 176 8.42 -18.10 -2.80
N GLY A 177 8.15 -18.67 -3.98
CA GLY A 177 7.61 -20.03 -4.12
C GLY A 177 6.09 -20.15 -4.30
N LEU A 178 5.33 -19.04 -4.29
CA LEU A 178 3.86 -19.03 -4.46
C LEU A 178 3.37 -18.43 -5.79
N ASN A 179 4.26 -18.16 -6.75
CA ASN A 179 3.92 -17.55 -8.05
C ASN A 179 2.85 -18.30 -8.87
N GLN A 180 2.63 -19.59 -8.62
CA GLN A 180 1.60 -20.36 -9.33
C GLN A 180 0.18 -20.12 -8.79
N LEU A 181 0.03 -19.74 -7.51
CA LEU A 181 -1.27 -19.40 -6.90
C LEU A 181 -1.72 -17.98 -7.25
N ALA A 182 -0.78 -17.11 -7.63
CA ALA A 182 -1.06 -15.75 -8.11
C ALA A 182 -1.86 -15.71 -9.44
N ARG A 183 -1.95 -16.84 -10.16
CA ARG A 183 -2.67 -16.95 -11.44
C ARG A 183 -4.17 -17.23 -11.31
N ASN A 184 -4.69 -17.44 -10.09
CA ASN A 184 -6.13 -17.55 -9.89
C ASN A 184 -6.76 -16.14 -9.88
N GLU A 185 -6.96 -15.58 -11.07
CA GLU A 185 -7.55 -14.25 -11.31
C GLU A 185 -8.93 -14.06 -10.64
N GLU A 186 -9.70 -15.15 -10.45
CA GLU A 186 -11.04 -15.09 -9.84
C GLU A 186 -11.04 -14.65 -8.36
N LEU A 187 -9.96 -14.87 -7.61
CA LEU A 187 -9.86 -14.46 -6.21
C LEU A 187 -9.46 -12.99 -6.05
N LEU A 188 -9.16 -12.29 -7.16
CA LEU A 188 -8.50 -10.99 -7.19
C LEU A 188 -9.36 -9.90 -7.88
N ASP A 189 -10.54 -10.24 -8.37
CA ASP A 189 -11.46 -9.30 -9.01
C ASP A 189 -12.28 -8.51 -7.97
N GLU A 190 -12.12 -7.18 -7.92
CA GLU A 190 -12.93 -6.29 -7.09
C GLU A 190 -14.44 -6.46 -7.32
N ARG A 191 -14.84 -6.83 -8.55
CA ARG A 191 -16.25 -7.08 -8.89
C ARG A 191 -16.77 -8.32 -8.18
N HIS A 192 -15.93 -9.33 -8.01
CA HIS A 192 -16.27 -10.54 -7.26
C HIS A 192 -16.49 -10.21 -5.77
N VAL A 193 -15.61 -9.41 -5.17
CA VAL A 193 -15.75 -9.00 -3.76
C VAL A 193 -17.02 -8.18 -3.54
N LYS A 194 -17.30 -7.20 -4.40
CA LYS A 194 -18.56 -6.42 -4.34
C LYS A 194 -19.80 -7.31 -4.50
N ARG A 195 -19.73 -8.35 -5.34
CA ARG A 195 -20.82 -9.32 -5.50
C ARG A 195 -21.04 -10.15 -4.24
N VAL A 196 -19.97 -10.60 -3.59
CA VAL A 196 -20.03 -11.30 -2.31
C VAL A 196 -20.60 -10.40 -1.21
N GLU A 197 -20.15 -9.14 -1.13
CA GLU A 197 -20.71 -8.13 -0.22
C GLU A 197 -22.23 -7.97 -0.43
N ALA A 198 -22.69 -7.82 -1.67
CA ALA A 198 -24.11 -7.70 -2.01
C ALA A 198 -24.94 -8.92 -1.59
N ILE A 199 -24.40 -10.14 -1.76
CA ILE A 199 -25.04 -11.38 -1.31
C ILE A 199 -25.20 -11.39 0.21
N ILE A 200 -24.14 -11.05 0.96
CA ILE A 200 -24.18 -11.09 2.43
C ILE A 200 -25.08 -9.97 2.99
N TYR A 201 -25.06 -8.77 2.38
CA TYR A 201 -25.96 -7.69 2.79
C TYR A 201 -27.43 -8.00 2.56
N SER A 202 -27.74 -8.89 1.61
CA SER A 202 -29.11 -9.40 1.34
C SER A 202 -29.60 -10.48 2.33
N MET A 203 -28.74 -10.90 3.27
CA MET A 203 -29.09 -11.80 4.37
C MET A 203 -29.62 -11.02 5.58
N THR A 204 -30.47 -11.66 6.38
CA THR A 204 -30.86 -11.13 7.69
C THR A 204 -29.76 -11.36 8.74
N PRO A 205 -29.73 -10.61 9.85
CA PRO A 205 -28.75 -10.83 10.92
C PRO A 205 -28.76 -12.27 11.48
N GLU A 206 -29.92 -12.91 11.51
CA GLU A 206 -30.05 -14.31 11.93
C GLU A 206 -29.34 -15.24 10.93
N GLU A 207 -29.53 -15.04 9.64
CA GLU A 207 -28.91 -15.84 8.57
C GLU A 207 -27.39 -15.66 8.52
N ARG A 208 -26.90 -14.45 8.82
CA ARG A 208 -25.46 -14.18 8.88
C ARG A 208 -24.78 -14.91 10.04
N ARG A 209 -25.44 -14.95 11.20
CA ARG A 209 -24.97 -15.67 12.40
C ARG A 209 -25.12 -17.18 12.29
N ARG A 210 -26.13 -17.63 11.54
CA ARG A 210 -26.52 -19.04 11.41
C ARG A 210 -26.68 -19.46 9.95
N PRO A 211 -25.58 -19.64 9.21
CA PRO A 211 -25.60 -20.02 7.79
C PRO A 211 -26.40 -21.29 7.48
N GLU A 212 -26.51 -22.20 8.45
CA GLU A 212 -27.24 -23.47 8.31
C GLU A 212 -28.75 -23.32 8.05
N ILE A 213 -29.34 -22.16 8.37
CA ILE A 213 -30.77 -21.92 8.12
C ILE A 213 -31.05 -21.52 6.66
N ILE A 214 -30.01 -21.20 5.88
CA ILE A 214 -30.13 -20.72 4.50
C ILE A 214 -30.42 -21.89 3.53
N LYS A 215 -31.71 -22.23 3.46
CA LYS A 215 -32.30 -23.23 2.56
C LYS A 215 -32.86 -22.58 1.28
N GLY A 216 -33.47 -23.36 0.38
CA GLY A 216 -33.92 -22.93 -0.95
C GLY A 216 -34.73 -21.63 -0.99
N SER A 217 -35.77 -21.50 -0.16
CA SER A 217 -36.59 -20.26 -0.12
C SER A 217 -35.77 -19.01 0.25
N ARG A 218 -34.86 -19.13 1.23
CA ARG A 218 -33.97 -18.03 1.65
C ARG A 218 -32.91 -17.73 0.59
N ARG A 219 -32.34 -18.75 -0.06
CA ARG A 219 -31.39 -18.56 -1.18
C ARG A 219 -32.01 -17.80 -2.33
N LYS A 220 -33.23 -18.16 -2.73
CA LYS A 220 -33.99 -17.47 -3.78
C LYS A 220 -34.25 -15.99 -3.43
N ARG A 221 -34.57 -15.71 -2.17
CA ARG A 221 -34.75 -14.33 -1.69
C ARG A 221 -33.44 -13.54 -1.72
N ILE A 222 -32.35 -14.15 -1.22
CA ILE A 222 -31.01 -13.53 -1.18
C ILE A 222 -30.55 -13.21 -2.61
N ALA A 223 -30.60 -14.20 -3.50
CA ALA A 223 -30.23 -14.07 -4.92
C ALA A 223 -30.97 -12.90 -5.59
N ARG A 224 -32.29 -12.80 -5.37
CA ARG A 224 -33.10 -11.68 -5.89
C ARG A 224 -32.71 -10.33 -5.28
N GLY A 225 -32.35 -10.31 -3.99
CA GLY A 225 -31.94 -9.09 -3.29
C GLY A 225 -30.55 -8.59 -3.69
N SER A 226 -29.64 -9.50 -4.02
CA SER A 226 -28.27 -9.20 -4.43
C SER A 226 -28.09 -9.03 -5.94
N GLY A 227 -29.12 -9.33 -6.74
CA GLY A 227 -29.01 -9.34 -8.21
C GLY A 227 -28.13 -10.47 -8.75
N THR A 228 -28.05 -11.59 -8.03
CA THR A 228 -27.21 -12.76 -8.36
C THR A 228 -28.06 -14.01 -8.55
N SER A 229 -27.43 -15.12 -8.96
CA SER A 229 -28.09 -16.43 -9.09
C SER A 229 -28.14 -17.20 -7.77
N GLU A 230 -29.06 -18.18 -7.67
CA GLU A 230 -29.11 -19.10 -6.52
C GLU A 230 -27.87 -20.01 -6.43
N GLU A 231 -27.20 -20.23 -7.55
CA GLU A 231 -25.95 -20.99 -7.65
C GLU A 231 -24.79 -20.24 -7.00
N GLU A 232 -24.63 -18.96 -7.31
CA GLU A 232 -23.63 -18.09 -6.69
C GLU A 232 -23.82 -18.00 -5.17
N VAL A 233 -25.07 -17.87 -4.71
CA VAL A 233 -25.38 -17.90 -3.26
C VAL A 233 -25.00 -19.25 -2.66
N SER A 234 -25.27 -20.35 -3.35
CA SER A 234 -24.92 -21.70 -2.88
C SER A 234 -23.41 -21.94 -2.86
N GLN A 235 -22.67 -21.39 -3.82
CA GLN A 235 -21.22 -21.45 -3.90
C GLN A 235 -20.58 -20.66 -2.74
N LEU A 236 -21.07 -19.45 -2.46
CA LEU A 236 -20.61 -18.66 -1.33
C LEU A 236 -20.80 -19.38 0.01
N ILE A 237 -21.97 -20.00 0.22
CA ILE A 237 -22.24 -20.77 1.45
C ILE A 237 -21.25 -21.94 1.59
N LYS A 238 -20.95 -22.64 0.49
CA LYS A 238 -19.97 -23.74 0.51
C LYS A 238 -18.55 -23.23 0.84
N GLN A 239 -18.12 -22.14 0.21
CA GLN A 239 -16.82 -21.51 0.47
C GLN A 239 -16.72 -21.06 1.93
N PHE A 240 -17.77 -20.42 2.46
CA PHE A 240 -17.84 -20.02 3.86
C PHE A 240 -17.70 -21.23 4.79
N GLN A 241 -18.43 -22.32 4.55
CA GLN A 241 -18.34 -23.54 5.37
C GLN A 241 -16.94 -24.17 5.33
N GLN A 242 -16.26 -24.13 4.18
CA GLN A 242 -14.88 -24.60 4.04
C GLN A 242 -13.92 -23.75 4.87
N THR A 243 -14.05 -22.41 4.78
CA THR A 243 -13.26 -21.47 5.60
C THR A 243 -13.53 -21.68 7.09
N GLN A 244 -14.79 -21.85 7.48
CA GLN A 244 -15.17 -22.10 8.88
C GLN A 244 -14.55 -23.41 9.41
N ARG A 245 -14.49 -24.47 8.59
CA ARG A 245 -13.81 -25.74 8.95
C ARG A 245 -12.30 -25.53 9.13
N MET A 246 -11.67 -24.80 8.22
CA MET A 246 -10.25 -24.49 8.30
C MET A 246 -9.93 -23.67 9.56
N MET A 247 -10.72 -22.63 9.84
CA MET A 247 -10.58 -21.81 11.05
C MET A 247 -10.75 -22.61 12.34
N LYS A 248 -11.71 -23.55 12.38
CA LYS A 248 -11.88 -24.48 13.51
C LYS A 248 -10.67 -25.40 13.71
N GLN A 249 -10.06 -25.89 12.63
CA GLN A 249 -8.84 -26.71 12.72
C GLN A 249 -7.64 -25.91 13.23
N ILE A 250 -7.49 -24.65 12.80
CA ILE A 250 -6.44 -23.74 13.26
C ILE A 250 -6.65 -23.40 14.74
N ALA A 251 -7.87 -23.04 15.14
CA ALA A 251 -8.21 -22.76 16.55
C ALA A 251 -8.02 -24.00 17.45
N GLY A 252 -8.39 -25.19 16.96
CA GLY A 252 -8.20 -26.46 17.67
C GLY A 252 -6.71 -26.83 17.88
N LYS A 253 -5.85 -26.50 16.92
CA LYS A 253 -4.39 -26.66 17.06
C LYS A 253 -3.75 -25.57 17.94
N ALA A 254 -4.27 -24.35 17.91
CA ALA A 254 -3.82 -23.26 18.78
C ALA A 254 -4.19 -23.48 20.26
N GLY A 255 -5.30 -24.18 20.54
CA GLY A 255 -5.78 -24.47 21.90
C GLY A 255 -5.17 -25.70 22.58
N LYS A 256 -4.46 -26.58 21.85
CA LYS A 256 -3.77 -27.77 22.40
C LYS A 256 -2.33 -27.85 21.89
N GLY A 257 -1.45 -27.05 22.49
CA GLY A 257 0.00 -27.30 22.55
C GLY A 257 0.81 -27.20 21.25
N ARG A 258 1.87 -26.38 21.33
CA ARG A 258 3.04 -26.33 20.42
C ARG A 258 2.73 -25.94 18.97
N GLY A 259 2.83 -24.64 18.67
CA GLY A 259 2.90 -24.18 17.28
C GLY A 259 2.55 -22.71 17.04
N GLY A 260 2.12 -21.97 18.06
CA GLY A 260 2.07 -20.51 17.94
C GLY A 260 3.49 -19.98 17.93
N ILE A 261 3.97 -19.52 16.77
CA ILE A 261 5.18 -18.71 16.71
C ILE A 261 4.86 -17.44 17.49
N ASP A 262 5.41 -17.32 18.69
CA ASP A 262 5.33 -16.11 19.49
C ASP A 262 6.13 -15.02 18.76
N PRO A 263 5.51 -13.91 18.32
CA PRO A 263 6.20 -12.84 17.63
C PRO A 263 7.39 -12.28 18.44
N ASN A 264 7.33 -12.37 19.77
CA ASN A 264 8.42 -11.96 20.64
C ASN A 264 9.59 -12.97 20.68
N GLU A 265 9.35 -14.24 20.36
CA GLU A 265 10.39 -15.26 20.29
C GLU A 265 11.22 -15.12 18.99
N LEU A 266 10.59 -14.71 17.88
CA LEU A 266 11.27 -14.33 16.64
C LEU A 266 12.22 -13.13 16.84
N LEU A 267 11.77 -12.11 17.58
CA LEU A 267 12.57 -10.91 17.88
C LEU A 267 13.76 -11.19 18.79
N ARG A 268 13.69 -12.21 19.65
CA ARG A 268 14.81 -12.63 20.51
C ARG A 268 15.90 -13.40 19.77
N ARG A 269 15.55 -14.11 18.70
CA ARG A 269 16.51 -14.88 17.87
C ARG A 269 17.27 -14.03 16.87
N LEU A 270 16.87 -12.76 16.70
CA LEU A 270 17.49 -11.78 15.80
C LEU A 270 18.38 -10.76 16.55
N ARG A 271 18.69 -11.01 17.83
CA ARG A 271 19.70 -10.27 18.60
C ARG A 271 20.98 -11.07 18.75
#